data_AF-A0A4W5P157-F1
#
_entry.id   AF-A0A4W5P157-F1
#
_cell.length_a   1.000
_cell.length_b   1.000
_cell.length_c   1.000
_cell.angle_alpha   90.00
_cell.angle_beta   90.00
_cell.angle_gamma   90.00
#
_symmetry.space_group_name_H-M   'P 1'
#
loop_
_entity.id
_entity.type
_entity.pdbx_description
1 polymer ?
#
loop_
_entity_poly.entity_id
_entity_poly.type
_entity_poly.pdbx_seq_one_letter_code
_entity_poly.pdbx_strand_id
1 'polypeptide(L)'
;MLNPGEQWQTYRHHGRTLSLEYRLRYRCDSNYYGPFCNKLCRPRDDFFGHFDCDVSGIKVCKEGWTGLECREAVCRQGCHQIHGSCAEPGECK
;
A
#
# COMPACT_ATOMS: atom_id res chain seq x y z
N MET A 1 7.41 -22.86 0.67
CA MET A 1 7.47 -21.58 -0.08
C MET A 1 7.88 -20.49 0.89
N LEU A 2 8.77 -19.60 0.46
CA LEU A 2 9.30 -18.52 1.29
C LEU A 2 8.40 -17.28 1.12
N ASN A 3 7.67 -16.89 2.16
CA ASN A 3 6.85 -15.68 2.14
C ASN A 3 7.61 -14.49 2.74
N PRO A 4 7.36 -13.26 2.24
CA PRO A 4 7.96 -12.06 2.81
C PRO A 4 7.44 -11.82 4.23
N GLY A 5 8.30 -11.36 5.12
CA GLY A 5 7.95 -11.03 6.49
C GLY A 5 9.14 -10.81 7.41
N GLU A 6 8.83 -10.37 8.64
CA GLU A 6 9.83 -10.04 9.65
C GLU A 6 10.44 -11.27 10.34
N GLN A 7 9.72 -12.39 10.29
CA GLN A 7 10.09 -13.62 10.99
C GLN A 7 11.08 -14.45 10.18
N TRP A 8 12.08 -15.01 10.87
CA TRP A 8 12.97 -16.01 10.30
C TRP A 8 12.24 -17.34 10.13
N GLN A 9 12.40 -17.97 8.97
CA GLN A 9 11.86 -19.29 8.68
C GLN A 9 13.01 -20.31 8.70
N THR A 10 12.84 -21.37 9.48
CA THR A 10 13.83 -22.45 9.60
C THR A 10 13.61 -23.50 8.54
N TYR A 11 14.68 -23.87 7.84
CA TYR A 11 14.71 -24.91 6.83
C TYR A 11 15.73 -25.97 7.22
N ARG A 12 15.34 -27.23 7.06
CA ARG A 12 16.18 -28.39 7.33
C ARG A 12 16.28 -29.23 6.07
N HIS A 13 17.50 -29.55 5.68
CA HIS A 13 17.79 -30.44 4.58
C HIS A 13 18.60 -31.62 5.10
N HIS A 14 18.03 -32.82 5.01
CA HIS A 14 18.68 -34.06 5.45
C HIS A 14 19.17 -34.82 4.22
N GLY A 15 20.45 -34.64 3.88
CA GLY A 15 21.13 -35.40 2.83
C GLY A 15 21.83 -36.63 3.38
N ARG A 16 22.23 -37.54 2.48
CA ARG A 16 22.94 -38.79 2.83
C ARG A 16 24.31 -38.55 3.49
N THR A 17 25.02 -37.52 3.07
CA THR A 17 26.39 -37.21 3.54
C THR A 17 26.43 -35.96 4.43
N LEU A 18 25.45 -35.06 4.27
CA LEU A 18 25.38 -33.79 4.99
C LEU A 18 23.94 -33.51 5.39
N SER A 19 23.74 -33.16 6.67
CA SER A 19 22.52 -32.50 7.13
C SER A 19 22.80 -31.02 7.34
N LEU A 20 21.92 -30.16 6.83
CA LEU A 20 22.02 -28.71 6.94
C LEU A 20 20.74 -28.16 7.58
N GLU A 21 20.91 -27.32 8.60
CA GLU A 21 19.85 -26.48 9.15
C GLU A 21 20.23 -25.02 8.94
N TYR A 22 19.34 -24.24 8.36
CA TYR A 22 19.56 -22.84 8.08
C TYR A 22 18.26 -22.04 8.25
N ARG A 23 18.40 -20.73 8.39
CA ARG A 23 17.26 -19.81 8.54
C ARG A 23 17.29 -18.77 7.44
N LEU A 24 16.16 -18.58 6.79
CA LEU A 24 15.98 -17.56 5.76
C LEU A 24 14.93 -16.55 6.21
N ARG A 25 15.14 -15.29 5.85
CA ARG A 25 14.14 -14.23 5.98
C ARG A 25 14.10 -13.45 4.68
N TYR A 26 12.92 -13.43 4.07
CA TYR A 26 12.63 -12.66 2.87
C TYR A 26 11.89 -11.39 3.30
N ARG A 27 12.39 -10.22 2.91
CA ARG A 27 11.78 -8.93 3.21
C ARG A 27 11.62 -8.15 1.92
N CYS A 28 10.54 -7.38 1.85
CA CYS A 28 10.40 -6.38 0.81
C CYS A 28 11.22 -5.14 1.17
N ASP A 29 11.70 -4.45 0.14
CA ASP A 29 12.26 -3.12 0.31
C ASP A 29 11.19 -2.13 0.74
N SER A 30 11.62 -0.97 1.26
CA SER A 30 10.70 0.08 1.68
C SER A 30 9.75 0.46 0.54
N ASN A 31 8.45 0.59 0.87
CA ASN A 31 7.37 0.90 -0.06
C ASN A 31 7.00 -0.23 -1.05
N TYR A 32 7.61 -1.42 -0.95
CA TYR A 32 7.24 -2.58 -1.75
C TYR A 32 6.44 -3.60 -0.93
N TYR A 33 5.38 -4.14 -1.54
CA TYR A 33 4.40 -4.99 -0.89
C TYR A 33 4.05 -6.21 -1.73
N GLY A 34 3.25 -7.09 -1.14
CA GLY A 34 2.75 -8.30 -1.77
C GLY A 34 3.72 -9.48 -1.67
N PRO A 35 3.28 -10.69 -2.08
CA PRO A 35 4.05 -11.92 -1.92
C PRO A 35 5.36 -11.94 -2.72
N PHE A 36 5.46 -11.10 -3.76
CA PHE A 36 6.62 -11.00 -4.63
C PHE A 36 7.38 -9.67 -4.49
N CYS A 37 7.03 -8.84 -3.51
CA CYS A 37 7.66 -7.53 -3.27
C CYS A 37 7.76 -6.64 -4.53
N ASN A 38 6.77 -6.74 -5.43
CA ASN A 38 6.76 -6.05 -6.72
C ASN A 38 5.66 -4.99 -6.82
N LYS A 39 4.85 -4.82 -5.77
CA LYS A 39 3.81 -3.79 -5.70
C LYS A 39 4.35 -2.57 -4.97
N LEU A 40 4.62 -1.49 -5.71
CA LEU A 40 5.09 -0.23 -5.14
C LEU A 40 3.92 0.61 -4.64
N CYS A 41 4.00 1.06 -3.38
CA CYS A 41 3.12 2.08 -2.81
C CYS A 41 3.94 2.97 -1.88
N ARG A 42 4.13 4.23 -2.26
CA ARG A 42 4.80 5.24 -1.43
C ARG A 42 3.75 6.27 -0.99
N PRO A 43 3.55 6.50 0.32
CA PRO A 43 2.64 7.52 0.81
C PRO A 43 2.94 8.89 0.20
N ARG A 44 1.88 9.65 -0.07
CA ARG A 44 1.95 10.93 -0.78
C ARG A 44 0.87 11.88 -0.30
N ASP A 45 1.20 13.17 -0.28
CA ASP A 45 0.27 14.24 0.05
C ASP A 45 0.65 15.50 -0.74
N ASP A 46 0.40 15.44 -2.04
CA ASP A 46 0.72 16.50 -2.99
C ASP A 46 -0.28 16.49 -4.16
N PHE A 47 -0.06 17.33 -5.17
CA PHE A 47 -0.93 17.45 -6.35
C PHE A 47 -1.24 16.11 -7.07
N PHE A 48 -0.38 15.10 -6.96
CA PHE A 48 -0.60 13.80 -7.62
C PHE A 48 -1.38 12.81 -6.77
N GLY A 49 -1.67 13.10 -5.51
CA GLY A 49 -2.52 12.27 -4.66
C GLY A 49 -2.31 12.46 -3.16
N HIS A 50 -3.36 12.14 -2.42
CA HIS A 50 -3.47 12.30 -0.98
C HIS A 50 -3.81 10.95 -0.34
N PHE A 51 -2.79 10.13 -0.07
CA PHE A 51 -2.98 8.76 0.42
C PHE A 51 -1.82 8.23 1.26
N ASP A 52 -2.17 7.31 2.14
CA ASP A 52 -1.25 6.39 2.80
C ASP A 52 -1.30 5.01 2.14
N CYS A 53 -0.42 4.10 2.54
CA CYS A 53 -0.36 2.73 2.01
C CYS A 53 -0.69 1.74 3.11
N ASP A 54 -1.64 0.84 2.87
CA ASP A 54 -1.94 -0.24 3.80
C ASP A 54 -0.89 -1.36 3.76
N VAL A 55 -1.08 -2.38 4.61
CA VAL A 55 -0.18 -3.55 4.70
C VAL A 55 -0.13 -4.39 3.42
N SER A 56 -1.09 -4.24 2.52
CA SER A 56 -1.14 -4.90 1.23
C SER A 56 -0.60 -4.02 0.09
N GLY A 57 -0.14 -2.81 0.41
CA GLY A 57 0.31 -1.80 -0.54
C GLY A 57 -0.83 -1.17 -1.36
N ILE A 58 -2.07 -1.21 -0.88
CA ILE A 58 -3.19 -0.47 -1.47
C ILE A 58 -3.17 0.97 -0.94
N LYS A 59 -3.47 1.92 -1.83
CA LYS A 59 -3.63 3.33 -1.47
C LYS A 59 -4.89 3.50 -0.62
N VAL A 60 -4.73 4.10 0.55
CA VAL A 60 -5.84 4.49 1.44
C VAL A 60 -5.93 6.01 1.37
N CYS A 61 -6.98 6.51 0.75
CA CYS A 61 -7.16 7.95 0.60
C CYS A 61 -7.28 8.63 1.97
N LYS A 62 -6.63 9.79 2.09
CA LYS A 62 -6.77 10.65 3.25
C LYS A 62 -8.21 11.17 3.35
N GLU A 63 -8.59 11.61 4.53
CA GLU A 63 -9.93 12.17 4.77
C GLU A 63 -10.23 13.30 3.77
N GLY A 64 -11.42 13.22 3.16
CA GLY A 64 -11.85 14.19 2.15
C GLY A 64 -11.36 13.92 0.73
N TRP A 65 -10.60 12.84 0.48
CA TRP A 65 -10.11 12.47 -0.85
C TRP A 65 -10.66 11.12 -1.33
N THR A 66 -10.80 10.95 -2.64
CA THR A 66 -11.32 9.74 -3.29
C THR A 66 -10.69 9.50 -4.67
N GLY A 67 -11.13 8.43 -5.33
CA GLY A 67 -10.63 7.97 -6.62
C GLY A 67 -9.44 7.02 -6.49
N LEU A 68 -9.05 6.39 -7.60
CA LEU A 68 -8.00 5.36 -7.63
C LEU A 68 -6.62 5.88 -7.16
N GLU A 69 -6.34 7.15 -7.47
CA GLU A 69 -5.09 7.83 -7.09
C GLU A 69 -5.28 8.80 -5.92
N CYS A 70 -6.45 8.81 -5.29
CA CYS A 70 -6.79 9.70 -4.17
C CYS A 70 -6.54 11.19 -4.50
N ARG A 71 -6.95 11.62 -5.69
CA ARG A 71 -6.78 12.99 -6.21
C ARG A 71 -8.10 13.75 -6.33
N GLU A 72 -9.23 13.07 -6.17
CA GLU A 72 -10.55 13.70 -6.29
C GLU A 72 -10.99 14.18 -4.91
N ALA A 73 -11.23 15.47 -4.76
CA ALA A 73 -11.76 16.03 -3.52
C ALA A 73 -13.23 15.63 -3.34
N VAL A 74 -13.60 15.25 -2.12
CA VAL A 74 -14.98 15.00 -1.73
C VAL A 74 -15.61 16.33 -1.38
N CYS A 75 -16.56 16.78 -2.21
CA CYS A 75 -17.22 18.08 -2.03
C CYS A 75 -18.12 18.09 -0.79
N ARG A 76 -18.52 19.30 -0.37
CA ARG A 76 -19.46 19.49 0.74
C ARG A 76 -20.70 18.63 0.55
N GLN A 77 -21.19 18.04 1.65
CA GLN A 77 -22.46 17.31 1.61
C GLN A 77 -23.60 18.23 1.16
N GLY A 78 -24.39 17.76 0.19
CA GLY A 78 -25.45 18.55 -0.45
C GLY A 78 -24.99 19.42 -1.62
N CYS A 79 -23.70 19.38 -1.99
CA CYS A 79 -23.23 20.02 -3.22
C CYS A 79 -23.88 19.37 -4.45
N HIS A 80 -24.31 20.18 -5.42
CA HIS A 80 -25.04 19.68 -6.58
C HIS A 80 -24.14 18.79 -7.45
N GLN A 81 -24.51 17.53 -7.66
CA GLN A 81 -23.64 16.54 -8.33
C GLN A 81 -23.27 16.90 -9.79
N ILE A 82 -24.10 17.71 -10.46
CA ILE A 82 -23.92 18.07 -11.87
C ILE A 82 -23.41 19.51 -12.04
N HIS A 83 -23.66 20.39 -11.07
CA HIS A 83 -23.43 21.84 -11.21
C HIS A 83 -22.55 22.42 -10.12
N GLY A 84 -22.24 21.64 -9.08
CA GLY A 84 -21.33 21.98 -8.03
C GLY A 84 -19.99 21.28 -8.22
N SER A 85 -18.91 21.95 -7.87
CA SER A 85 -17.55 21.41 -7.93
C SER A 85 -16.73 21.82 -6.72
N CYS A 86 -15.66 21.08 -6.45
CA CYS A 86 -14.70 21.39 -5.39
C CYS A 86 -13.29 21.03 -5.86
N ALA A 87 -12.33 21.91 -5.58
CA ALA A 87 -10.91 21.61 -5.75
C ALA A 87 -10.31 21.05 -4.45
N GLU A 88 -10.82 21.55 -3.31
CA GLU A 88 -10.44 21.10 -1.97
C GLU A 88 -11.62 20.42 -1.26
N PRO A 89 -11.37 19.46 -0.35
CA PRO A 89 -12.42 18.76 0.36
C PRO A 89 -13.36 19.71 1.12
N GLY A 90 -14.66 19.47 1.04
CA GLY A 90 -15.68 20.26 1.75
C GLY A 90 -16.02 21.63 1.12
N GLU A 91 -15.40 22.00 0.00
CA GLU A 91 -15.86 23.13 -0.83
C GLU A 91 -17.11 22.77 -1.64
N CYS A 92 -17.82 23.79 -2.12
CA CYS A 92 -18.83 23.68 -3.16
C CYS A 92 -18.93 25.02 -3.89
N LYS A 93 -18.59 25.03 -5.18
CA LYS A 93 -18.64 26.17 -6.09
C LYS A 93 -19.61 25.88 -7.21
#